data_AF-A0A7C3KZY0-F1
#
_entry.id   AF-A0A7C3KZY0-F1
#
_cell.length_a   1.000
_cell.length_b   1.000
_cell.length_c   1.000
_cell.angle_alpha   90.00
_cell.angle_beta   90.00
_cell.angle_gamma   90.00
#
_symmetry.space_group_name_H-M   'P 1'
#
loop_
_entity.id
_entity.type
_entity.pdbx_description
1 polymer ?
#
loop_
_entity_poly.entity_id
_entity_poly.type
_entity_poly.pdbx_seq_one_letter_code
_entity_poly.pdbx_strand_id
1 'polypeptide(L)'
;MLSSFLPRVQARFMSRGFVPPPLKAFREALFGFDPGNAGVAEMAFALAWSHPVIIAVLSAQAILVCTRILAGEVERGTIDVLLALPVSRWRLFISESAAWLFSGVMLLGCLFLGSFIGAQFVAPEYRPSWPRLAMVLANLALVYSVIATSSMLAAVLTDRRARAVLSVIILTVASVLISFLYTLDPSLEFTKKLRFLSVLDYYKPVKMLMSGEWPVRDLLWLGGASVVLWLSAGFVLSRRDVTTT
;
A
#
# COMPACT_ATOMS: atom_id res chain seq x y z
N MET A 1 3.29 37.55 -47.01
CA MET A 1 2.95 38.07 -45.67
C MET A 1 2.64 36.99 -44.60
N LEU A 2 2.75 35.68 -44.91
CA LEU A 2 2.49 34.59 -43.94
C LEU A 2 3.76 33.93 -43.34
N SER A 3 4.95 34.23 -43.86
CA SER A 3 6.21 33.61 -43.41
C SER A 3 6.84 34.23 -42.16
N SER A 4 6.40 35.42 -41.74
CA SER A 4 6.93 36.13 -40.56
C SER A 4 6.22 35.78 -39.24
N PHE A 5 5.08 35.08 -39.29
CA PHE A 5 4.30 34.70 -38.10
C PHE A 5 4.62 33.29 -37.57
N LEU A 6 5.14 32.40 -38.42
CA LEU A 6 5.55 31.04 -38.04
C LEU A 6 6.61 30.98 -36.94
N PRO A 7 7.70 31.79 -36.94
CA PRO A 7 8.73 31.64 -35.92
C PRO A 7 8.26 32.08 -34.52
N ARG A 8 7.25 32.96 -34.40
CA ARG A 8 6.72 33.39 -33.10
C ARG A 8 5.76 32.37 -32.49
N VAL A 9 4.97 31.68 -33.31
CA VAL A 9 4.10 30.59 -32.82
C VAL A 9 4.93 29.36 -32.49
N GLN A 10 5.94 29.05 -33.30
CA GLN A 10 6.86 27.93 -33.08
C GLN A 10 7.79 28.17 -31.89
N ALA A 11 8.27 29.39 -31.66
CA ALA A 11 9.04 29.73 -30.46
C ALA A 11 8.17 29.70 -29.18
N ARG A 12 6.88 30.03 -29.28
CA ARG A 12 5.93 29.93 -28.15
C ARG A 12 5.54 28.48 -27.84
N PHE A 13 5.54 27.60 -28.85
CA PHE A 13 5.33 26.16 -28.70
C PHE A 13 6.59 25.40 -28.25
N MET A 14 7.79 25.81 -28.65
CA MET A 14 9.04 25.13 -28.26
C MET A 14 9.60 25.59 -26.92
N SER A 15 9.25 26.78 -26.40
CA SER A 15 9.79 27.29 -25.13
C SER A 15 9.02 26.88 -23.88
N ARG A 16 7.84 26.26 -24.02
CA ARG A 16 7.10 25.68 -22.89
C ARG A 16 6.47 24.38 -23.31
N GLY A 17 6.87 23.29 -22.68
CA GLY A 17 6.15 22.02 -22.68
C GLY A 17 4.73 22.22 -22.16
N PHE A 18 3.85 22.73 -23.01
CA PHE A 18 2.44 22.94 -22.73
C PHE A 18 1.74 21.59 -22.84
N VAL A 19 1.98 20.77 -21.84
CA VAL A 19 1.07 19.68 -21.51
C VAL A 19 -0.20 20.38 -20.98
N PRO A 20 -1.39 20.17 -21.59
CA PRO A 20 -2.64 20.78 -21.12
C PRO A 20 -2.79 20.58 -19.61
N PRO A 21 -3.34 21.52 -18.83
CA PRO A 21 -3.53 21.36 -17.39
C PRO A 21 -4.10 20.00 -16.95
N PRO A 22 -5.12 19.41 -17.63
CA PRO A 22 -5.60 18.07 -17.27
C PRO A 22 -4.63 16.96 -17.64
N LEU A 23 -3.80 17.12 -18.67
CA LEU A 23 -2.79 16.16 -19.10
C LEU A 23 -1.52 16.27 -18.24
N LYS A 24 -1.25 17.47 -17.68
CA LYS A 24 -0.19 17.72 -16.71
C LYS A 24 -0.61 17.20 -15.34
N ALA A 25 -1.86 17.42 -14.94
CA ALA A 25 -2.47 16.80 -13.78
C ALA A 25 -2.54 15.28 -13.93
N PHE A 26 -2.92 14.74 -15.10
CA PHE A 26 -2.89 13.30 -15.38
C PHE A 26 -1.48 12.72 -15.35
N ARG A 27 -0.49 13.44 -15.88
CA ARG A 27 0.94 13.08 -15.81
C ARG A 27 1.44 13.11 -14.37
N GLU A 28 1.23 14.21 -13.67
CA GLU A 28 1.56 14.37 -12.24
C GLU A 28 0.75 13.41 -11.35
N ALA A 29 -0.42 12.95 -11.80
CA ALA A 29 -1.25 11.94 -11.13
C ALA A 29 -0.75 10.52 -11.36
N LEU A 30 -0.30 10.20 -12.58
CA LEU A 30 0.33 8.93 -12.90
C LEU A 30 1.69 8.78 -12.21
N PHE A 31 2.44 9.87 -12.12
CA PHE A 31 3.83 9.86 -11.67
C PHE A 31 4.00 10.33 -10.22
N GLY A 32 3.09 11.14 -9.67
CA GLY A 32 3.16 11.68 -8.30
C GLY A 32 4.08 12.90 -8.11
N PHE A 33 4.66 13.46 -9.18
CA PHE A 33 5.58 14.62 -9.17
C PHE A 33 5.71 15.27 -10.56
N ASP A 34 6.38 16.44 -10.64
CA ASP A 34 6.70 17.13 -11.91
C ASP A 34 8.05 16.60 -12.46
N PRO A 35 8.06 15.88 -13.60
CA PRO A 35 9.26 15.22 -14.15
C PRO A 35 10.30 16.19 -14.77
N GLY A 36 10.26 17.47 -14.44
CA GLY A 36 11.21 18.46 -14.98
C GLY A 36 12.62 18.40 -14.37
N ASN A 37 12.74 17.89 -13.12
CA ASN A 37 13.96 18.04 -12.30
C ASN A 37 14.56 16.73 -11.75
N ALA A 38 13.93 15.58 -11.97
CA ALA A 38 14.43 14.29 -11.46
C ALA A 38 15.31 13.58 -12.49
N GLY A 39 16.30 12.81 -12.05
CA GLY A 39 17.07 11.96 -12.97
C GLY A 39 16.18 10.87 -13.58
N VAL A 40 16.39 10.52 -14.86
CA VAL A 40 15.60 9.49 -15.58
C VAL A 40 15.53 8.16 -14.81
N ALA A 41 16.62 7.79 -14.15
CA ALA A 41 16.68 6.59 -13.32
C ALA A 41 15.85 6.70 -12.04
N GLU A 42 15.91 7.83 -11.34
CA GLU A 42 15.10 8.05 -10.14
C GLU A 42 13.60 8.05 -10.46
N MET A 43 13.21 8.55 -11.65
CA MET A 43 11.84 8.43 -12.14
C MET A 43 11.45 6.99 -12.43
N ALA A 44 12.32 6.21 -13.06
CA ALA A 44 12.07 4.80 -13.35
C ALA A 44 11.89 3.98 -12.06
N PHE A 45 12.70 4.24 -11.03
CA PHE A 45 12.52 3.62 -9.71
C PHE A 45 11.25 4.12 -9.02
N ALA A 46 10.99 5.43 -9.00
CA ALA A 46 9.75 5.97 -8.44
C ALA A 46 8.50 5.35 -9.08
N LEU A 47 8.54 5.13 -10.40
CA LEU A 47 7.51 4.43 -11.17
C LEU A 47 7.36 2.98 -10.77
N ALA A 48 8.47 2.24 -10.64
CA ALA A 48 8.45 0.86 -10.22
C ALA A 48 7.80 0.72 -8.83
N TRP A 49 8.17 1.58 -7.88
CA TRP A 49 7.69 1.53 -6.49
C TRP A 49 6.28 2.10 -6.28
N SER A 50 5.80 2.95 -7.19
CA SER A 50 4.43 3.45 -7.19
C SER A 50 3.47 2.58 -8.01
N HIS A 51 3.95 1.47 -8.58
CA HIS A 51 3.15 0.68 -9.50
C HIS A 51 2.00 -0.04 -8.76
N PRO A 52 0.73 0.11 -9.19
CA PRO A 52 -0.43 -0.49 -8.51
C PRO A 52 -0.35 -2.01 -8.37
N VAL A 53 0.38 -2.68 -9.27
CA VAL A 53 0.60 -4.14 -9.23
C VAL A 53 1.36 -4.56 -7.98
N ILE A 54 2.40 -3.83 -7.55
CA ILE A 54 3.16 -4.20 -6.34
C ILE A 54 2.23 -4.12 -5.12
N ILE A 55 1.46 -3.04 -5.04
CA ILE A 55 0.48 -2.80 -3.98
C ILE A 55 -0.59 -3.89 -3.99
N ALA A 56 -1.13 -4.25 -5.16
CA ALA A 56 -2.13 -5.30 -5.30
C ALA A 56 -1.60 -6.68 -4.87
N VAL A 57 -0.39 -7.04 -5.26
CA VAL A 57 0.25 -8.31 -4.89
C VAL A 57 0.52 -8.36 -3.38
N LEU A 58 1.05 -7.28 -2.79
CA LEU A 58 1.26 -7.18 -1.34
C LEU A 58 -0.06 -7.28 -0.57
N SER A 59 -1.09 -6.59 -1.04
CA SER A 59 -2.43 -6.62 -0.45
C SER A 59 -3.02 -8.02 -0.53
N ALA A 60 -2.91 -8.69 -1.68
CA ALA A 60 -3.39 -10.05 -1.87
C ALA A 60 -2.68 -11.02 -0.92
N GLN A 61 -1.36 -10.92 -0.77
CA GLN A 61 -0.61 -11.74 0.17
C GLN A 61 -1.08 -11.49 1.61
N ALA A 62 -1.19 -10.22 2.02
CA ALA A 62 -1.63 -9.83 3.37
C ALA A 62 -3.00 -10.44 3.69
N ILE A 63 -3.96 -10.27 2.78
CA ILE A 63 -5.32 -10.79 2.92
C ILE A 63 -5.29 -12.32 3.02
N LEU A 64 -4.55 -13.01 2.15
CA LEU A 64 -4.50 -14.47 2.14
C LEU A 64 -3.90 -15.05 3.42
N VAL A 65 -2.82 -14.47 3.94
CA VAL A 65 -2.17 -14.98 5.16
C VAL A 65 -3.03 -14.70 6.39
N CYS A 66 -3.54 -13.48 6.55
CA CYS A 66 -4.32 -13.08 7.72
C CYS A 66 -5.74 -13.66 7.76
N THR A 67 -6.30 -14.08 6.61
CA THR A 67 -7.63 -14.73 6.59
C THR A 67 -7.55 -16.26 6.70
N ARG A 68 -6.43 -16.86 6.31
CA ARG A 68 -6.29 -18.32 6.24
C ARG A 68 -6.19 -18.97 7.62
N ILE A 69 -5.50 -18.35 8.56
CA ILE A 69 -5.27 -18.96 9.88
C ILE A 69 -6.50 -18.75 10.77
N LEU A 70 -7.16 -17.58 10.72
CA LEU A 70 -8.33 -17.34 11.54
C LEU A 70 -9.65 -17.92 10.98
N ALA A 71 -9.95 -17.75 9.70
CA ALA A 71 -11.21 -18.21 9.10
C ALA A 71 -11.09 -19.57 8.40
N GLY A 72 -9.88 -19.98 8.02
CA GLY A 72 -9.64 -21.28 7.39
C GLY A 72 -9.69 -22.45 8.36
N GLU A 73 -9.34 -22.25 9.64
CA GLU A 73 -9.48 -23.28 10.67
C GLU A 73 -10.95 -23.49 11.08
N VAL A 74 -11.78 -22.43 11.04
CA VAL A 74 -13.25 -22.54 11.21
C VAL A 74 -13.84 -23.39 10.09
N GLU A 75 -13.49 -23.08 8.84
CA GLU A 75 -14.05 -23.71 7.65
C GLU A 75 -13.62 -25.18 7.50
N ARG A 76 -12.46 -25.55 8.05
CA ARG A 76 -11.93 -26.93 8.06
C ARG A 76 -12.49 -27.79 9.19
N GLY A 77 -13.25 -27.24 10.12
CA GLY A 77 -13.72 -27.95 11.31
C GLY A 77 -12.60 -28.37 12.26
N THR A 78 -11.36 -27.89 12.06
CA THR A 78 -10.20 -28.18 12.92
C THR A 78 -10.16 -27.28 14.14
N ILE A 79 -10.98 -26.23 14.19
CA ILE A 79 -11.12 -25.36 15.37
C ILE A 79 -11.55 -26.14 16.61
N ASP A 80 -12.45 -27.12 16.50
CA ASP A 80 -12.93 -27.89 17.66
C ASP A 80 -11.80 -28.74 18.26
N VAL A 81 -10.89 -29.25 17.43
CA VAL A 81 -9.70 -30.01 17.88
C VAL A 81 -8.68 -29.06 18.53
N LEU A 82 -8.50 -27.86 17.98
CA LEU A 82 -7.60 -26.84 18.55
C LEU A 82 -8.13 -26.25 19.86
N LEU A 83 -9.45 -26.11 20.01
CA LEU A 83 -10.11 -25.65 21.23
C LEU A 83 -10.26 -26.75 22.28
N ALA A 84 -10.23 -28.03 21.87
CA ALA A 84 -10.15 -29.16 22.80
C ALA A 84 -8.78 -29.23 23.50
N LEU A 85 -7.73 -28.66 22.90
CA LEU A 85 -6.47 -28.42 23.59
C LEU A 85 -6.60 -27.17 24.47
N PRO A 86 -6.04 -27.17 25.70
CA PRO A 86 -6.07 -26.02 26.62
C PRO A 86 -5.14 -24.91 26.14
N VAL A 87 -5.35 -24.40 24.92
CA VAL A 87 -4.57 -23.32 24.31
C VAL A 87 -5.32 -22.02 24.55
N SER A 88 -4.64 -21.06 25.17
CA SER A 88 -5.21 -19.72 25.33
C SER A 88 -5.40 -19.05 23.97
N ARG A 89 -6.56 -18.46 23.74
CA ARG A 89 -6.94 -17.78 22.47
C ARG A 89 -5.96 -16.69 22.07
N TRP A 90 -5.43 -15.98 23.07
CA TRP A 90 -4.36 -15.00 22.89
C TRP A 90 -3.07 -15.59 22.34
N ARG A 91 -2.71 -16.82 22.73
CA ARG A 91 -1.51 -17.49 22.22
C ARG A 91 -1.67 -17.87 20.74
N LEU A 92 -2.87 -18.27 20.32
CA LEU A 92 -3.17 -18.51 18.91
C LEU A 92 -3.09 -17.22 18.09
N PHE A 93 -3.70 -16.14 18.57
CA PHE A 93 -3.65 -14.82 17.91
C PHE A 93 -2.22 -14.25 17.81
N ILE A 94 -1.41 -14.39 18.86
CA ILE A 94 0.00 -13.95 18.86
C ILE A 94 0.82 -14.81 17.89
N SER A 95 0.62 -16.13 17.89
CA SER A 95 1.30 -17.03 16.95
C SER A 95 0.97 -16.69 15.49
N GLU A 96 -0.29 -16.39 15.21
CA GLU A 96 -0.74 -15.96 13.89
C GLU A 96 -0.15 -14.60 13.50
N SER A 97 -0.13 -13.64 14.44
CA SER A 97 0.51 -12.34 14.24
C SER A 97 2.00 -12.49 13.96
N ALA A 98 2.69 -13.41 14.63
CA ALA A 98 4.10 -13.71 14.38
C ALA A 98 4.32 -14.34 13.00
N ALA A 99 3.46 -15.28 12.58
CA ALA A 99 3.52 -15.87 11.25
C ALA A 99 3.30 -14.82 10.14
N TRP A 100 2.32 -13.93 10.33
CA TRP A 100 2.08 -12.80 9.44
C TRP A 100 3.30 -11.86 9.37
N LEU A 101 3.86 -11.45 10.51
CA LEU A 101 5.05 -10.60 10.56
C LEU A 101 6.24 -11.25 9.85
N PHE A 102 6.50 -12.53 10.10
CA PHE A 102 7.57 -13.27 9.44
C PHE A 102 7.38 -13.33 7.92
N SER A 103 6.17 -13.66 7.46
CA SER A 103 5.83 -13.66 6.03
C SER A 103 6.00 -12.27 5.40
N GLY A 104 5.59 -11.21 6.10
CA GLY A 104 5.71 -9.83 5.64
C GLY A 104 7.18 -9.41 5.52
N VAL A 105 8.01 -9.69 6.52
CA VAL A 105 9.44 -9.41 6.50
C VAL A 105 10.13 -10.16 5.36
N MET A 106 9.78 -11.44 5.16
CA MET A 106 10.35 -12.25 4.08
C MET A 106 9.97 -11.69 2.70
N LEU A 107 8.71 -11.28 2.51
CA LEU A 107 8.25 -10.69 1.25
C LEU A 107 8.91 -9.33 0.97
N LEU A 108 8.98 -8.45 1.97
CA LEU A 108 9.66 -7.15 1.85
C LEU A 108 11.17 -7.33 1.60
N GLY A 109 11.79 -8.33 2.24
CA GLY A 109 13.16 -8.74 2.00
C GLY A 109 13.37 -9.18 0.54
N CYS A 110 12.46 -9.98 -0.02
CA CYS A 110 12.49 -10.36 -1.43
C CYS A 110 12.35 -9.14 -2.36
N LEU A 111 11.48 -8.17 -2.03
CA LEU A 111 11.37 -6.91 -2.80
C LEU A 111 12.68 -6.11 -2.78
N PHE A 112 13.32 -6.02 -1.61
CA PHE A 112 14.61 -5.34 -1.46
C PHE A 112 15.71 -6.05 -2.23
N LEU A 113 15.81 -7.38 -2.11
CA LEU A 113 16.78 -8.20 -2.83
C LEU A 113 16.56 -8.14 -4.35
N GLY A 114 15.31 -8.19 -4.81
CA GLY A 114 14.97 -8.01 -6.22
C GLY A 114 15.41 -6.65 -6.74
N SER A 115 15.21 -5.59 -5.94
CA SER A 115 15.70 -4.25 -6.27
C SER A 115 17.22 -4.18 -6.26
N PHE A 116 17.88 -4.88 -5.33
CA PHE A 116 19.33 -4.95 -5.23
C PHE A 116 19.96 -5.62 -6.46
N ILE A 117 19.40 -6.76 -6.87
CA ILE A 117 19.81 -7.51 -8.07
C ILE A 117 19.54 -6.67 -9.31
N GLY A 118 18.36 -6.05 -9.42
CA GLY A 118 18.00 -5.17 -10.53
C GLY A 118 18.96 -3.99 -10.68
N ALA A 119 19.41 -3.40 -9.58
CA ALA A 119 20.37 -2.30 -9.59
C ALA A 119 21.78 -2.68 -10.07
N GLN A 120 22.14 -3.97 -10.09
CA GLN A 120 23.43 -4.43 -10.64
C GLN A 120 23.48 -4.28 -12.17
N PHE A 121 22.33 -4.34 -12.85
CA PHE A 121 22.21 -4.17 -14.30
C PHE A 121 22.14 -2.69 -14.73
N VAL A 122 22.14 -1.76 -13.78
CA VAL A 122 22.09 -0.31 -14.01
C VAL A 122 23.47 0.29 -13.82
N ALA A 123 23.82 1.26 -14.67
CA ALA A 123 25.11 1.96 -14.57
C ALA A 123 25.27 2.64 -13.18
N PRO A 124 26.48 2.70 -12.61
CA PRO A 124 26.70 3.15 -11.23
C PRO A 124 26.15 4.54 -10.92
N GLU A 125 26.18 5.44 -11.90
CA GLU A 125 25.71 6.84 -11.80
C GLU A 125 24.19 6.95 -11.61
N TYR A 126 23.45 5.90 -11.97
CA TYR A 126 21.98 5.85 -11.94
C TYR A 126 21.45 4.94 -10.82
N ARG A 127 22.32 4.44 -9.93
CA ARG A 127 21.90 3.55 -8.86
C ARG A 127 21.12 4.32 -7.80
N PRO A 128 20.02 3.75 -7.29
CA PRO A 128 19.23 4.38 -6.25
C PRO A 128 20.04 4.43 -4.95
N SER A 129 19.82 5.47 -4.15
CA SER A 129 20.41 5.57 -2.82
C SER A 129 19.75 4.55 -1.88
N TRP A 130 20.54 3.60 -1.38
CA TRP A 130 20.07 2.54 -0.47
C TRP A 130 19.32 3.06 0.76
N PRO A 131 19.74 4.15 1.43
CA PRO A 131 19.00 4.68 2.57
C PRO A 131 17.59 5.14 2.19
N ARG A 132 17.41 5.78 1.03
CA ARG A 132 16.09 6.24 0.58
C ARG A 132 15.20 5.08 0.17
N LEU A 133 15.78 4.03 -0.41
CA LEU A 133 15.05 2.79 -0.71
C LEU A 133 14.53 2.11 0.56
N ALA A 134 15.34 2.11 1.62
CA ALA A 134 14.92 1.60 2.93
C ALA A 134 13.76 2.42 3.54
N MET A 135 13.73 3.74 3.32
CA MET A 135 12.59 4.58 3.75
C MET A 135 11.29 4.18 3.05
N VAL A 136 11.35 3.95 1.74
CA VAL A 136 10.19 3.50 0.96
C VAL A 136 9.70 2.13 1.42
N LEU A 137 10.62 1.21 1.67
CA LEU A 137 10.29 -0.11 2.21
C LEU A 137 9.62 -0.02 3.59
N ALA A 138 10.12 0.85 4.48
CA ALA A 138 9.51 1.06 5.80
C ALA A 138 8.08 1.61 5.68
N ASN A 139 7.84 2.56 4.76
CA ASN A 139 6.51 3.08 4.50
C ASN A 139 5.57 2.02 3.92
N LEU A 140 6.07 1.22 2.98
CA LEU A 140 5.34 0.11 2.38
C LEU A 140 4.99 -0.97 3.41
N ALA A 141 5.88 -1.23 4.36
CA ALA A 141 5.64 -2.16 5.47
C ALA A 141 4.46 -1.71 6.36
N LEU A 142 4.34 -0.40 6.61
CA LEU A 142 3.22 0.15 7.37
C LEU A 142 1.89 0.08 6.61
N VAL A 143 1.92 0.34 5.30
CA VAL A 143 0.73 0.16 4.45
C VAL A 143 0.28 -1.31 4.47
N TYR A 144 1.24 -2.23 4.29
CA TYR A 144 1.00 -3.67 4.40
C TYR A 144 0.42 -4.06 5.76
N SER A 145 0.89 -3.46 6.86
CA SER A 145 0.40 -3.78 8.19
C SER A 145 -1.03 -3.30 8.45
N VAL A 146 -1.43 -2.15 7.90
CA VAL A 146 -2.83 -1.69 7.97
C VAL A 146 -3.76 -2.65 7.20
N ILE A 147 -3.36 -3.10 6.01
CA ILE A 147 -4.18 -4.03 5.20
C ILE A 147 -4.25 -5.41 5.88
N ALA A 148 -3.16 -5.88 6.46
CA ALA A 148 -3.12 -7.14 7.19
C ALA A 148 -4.01 -7.11 8.45
N THR A 149 -3.88 -6.07 9.27
CA THR A 149 -4.63 -5.94 10.52
C THR A 149 -6.13 -5.70 10.27
N SER A 150 -6.49 -4.97 9.22
CA SER A 150 -7.89 -4.89 8.77
C SER A 150 -8.42 -6.24 8.26
N SER A 151 -7.58 -7.04 7.59
CA SER A 151 -7.92 -8.42 7.19
C SER A 151 -8.18 -9.31 8.40
N MET A 152 -7.32 -9.22 9.42
CA MET A 152 -7.50 -9.96 10.68
C MET A 152 -8.81 -9.57 11.35
N LEU A 153 -9.10 -8.27 11.49
CA LEU A 153 -10.35 -7.79 12.08
C LEU A 153 -11.57 -8.31 11.30
N ALA A 154 -11.55 -8.23 9.97
CA ALA A 154 -12.63 -8.74 9.12
C ALA A 154 -12.81 -10.26 9.27
N ALA A 155 -11.71 -11.01 9.42
CA ALA A 155 -11.74 -12.44 9.66
C ALA A 155 -12.34 -12.79 11.04
N VAL A 156 -12.02 -12.02 12.09
CA VAL A 156 -12.62 -12.22 13.43
C VAL A 156 -14.13 -11.97 13.40
N LEU A 157 -14.57 -10.96 12.64
CA LEU A 157 -15.97 -10.55 12.58
C LEU A 157 -16.85 -11.45 11.70
N THR A 158 -16.27 -12.27 10.84
CA THR A 158 -17.01 -12.99 9.80
C THR A 158 -16.79 -14.50 9.89
N ASP A 159 -17.88 -15.27 9.94
CA ASP A 159 -17.80 -16.74 10.10
C ASP A 159 -17.44 -17.48 8.80
N ARG A 160 -17.50 -16.81 7.65
CA ARG A 160 -17.14 -17.39 6.35
C ARG A 160 -15.91 -16.71 5.79
N ARG A 161 -14.86 -17.51 5.58
CA ARG A 161 -13.58 -17.06 5.00
C ARG A 161 -13.78 -16.30 3.68
N ALA A 162 -14.61 -16.82 2.78
CA ALA A 162 -14.88 -16.18 1.50
C ALA A 162 -15.44 -14.76 1.65
N ARG A 163 -16.32 -14.52 2.63
CA ARG A 163 -16.89 -13.19 2.90
C ARG A 163 -15.83 -12.24 3.47
N ALA A 164 -15.00 -12.71 4.43
CA ALA A 164 -13.92 -11.91 5.00
C ALA A 164 -12.92 -11.45 3.91
N VAL A 165 -12.47 -12.39 3.07
CA VAL A 165 -11.56 -12.11 1.95
C VAL A 165 -12.18 -11.10 0.99
N LEU A 166 -13.44 -11.32 0.56
CA LEU A 166 -14.12 -10.44 -0.40
C LEU A 166 -14.28 -9.02 0.16
N SER A 167 -14.68 -8.87 1.43
CA SER A 167 -14.84 -7.57 2.08
C SER A 167 -13.55 -6.77 2.09
N VAL A 168 -12.40 -7.40 2.37
CA VAL A 168 -11.12 -6.70 2.42
C VAL A 168 -10.60 -6.37 1.02
N ILE A 169 -10.80 -7.28 0.05
CA ILE A 169 -10.48 -6.99 -1.36
C ILE A 169 -11.28 -5.78 -1.83
N ILE A 170 -12.58 -5.74 -1.59
CA ILE A 170 -13.44 -4.61 -1.95
C ILE A 170 -12.95 -3.33 -1.28
N LEU A 171 -12.63 -3.38 0.02
CA LEU A 171 -12.11 -2.22 0.76
C LEU A 171 -10.78 -1.72 0.17
N THR A 172 -9.88 -2.64 -0.17
CA THR A 172 -8.57 -2.31 -0.74
C THR A 172 -8.71 -1.71 -2.14
N VAL A 173 -9.50 -2.34 -3.01
CA VAL A 173 -9.77 -1.84 -4.36
C VAL A 173 -10.48 -0.48 -4.33
N ALA A 174 -11.46 -0.31 -3.44
CA ALA A 174 -12.12 0.97 -3.22
C ALA A 174 -11.11 2.04 -2.76
N SER A 175 -10.18 1.70 -1.87
CA SER A 175 -9.12 2.61 -1.40
C SER A 175 -8.20 3.07 -2.54
N VAL A 176 -7.83 2.15 -3.45
CA VAL A 176 -7.07 2.47 -4.68
C VAL A 176 -7.87 3.40 -5.58
N LEU A 177 -9.13 3.07 -5.85
CA LEU A 177 -9.99 3.86 -6.72
C LEU A 177 -10.21 5.28 -6.17
N ILE A 178 -10.43 5.42 -4.87
CA ILE A 178 -10.59 6.73 -4.21
C ILE A 178 -9.30 7.56 -4.34
N SER A 179 -8.13 6.95 -4.11
CA SER A 179 -6.83 7.62 -4.27
C SER A 179 -6.65 8.10 -5.72
N PHE A 180 -6.97 7.25 -6.68
CA PHE A 180 -6.88 7.60 -8.10
C PHE A 180 -7.84 8.74 -8.49
N LEU A 181 -9.10 8.66 -8.08
CA LEU A 181 -10.12 9.69 -8.36
C LEU A 181 -9.75 11.04 -7.72
N TYR A 182 -9.20 11.05 -6.51
CA TYR A 182 -8.73 12.29 -5.86
C TYR A 182 -7.63 12.96 -6.67
N THR A 183 -6.73 12.15 -7.20
CA THR A 183 -5.59 12.63 -7.95
C THR A 183 -6.00 13.16 -9.33
N LEU A 184 -7.03 12.57 -9.95
CA LEU A 184 -7.61 13.05 -11.20
C LEU A 184 -8.37 14.38 -11.05
N ASP A 185 -9.19 14.50 -10.01
CA ASP A 185 -9.95 15.72 -9.74
C ASP A 185 -10.01 16.05 -8.24
N PRO A 186 -9.09 16.91 -7.76
CA PRO A 186 -9.07 17.34 -6.37
C PRO A 186 -10.27 18.20 -5.95
N SER A 187 -11.13 18.63 -6.89
CA SER A 187 -12.29 19.47 -6.62
C SER A 187 -13.47 18.71 -6.02
N LEU A 188 -13.51 17.38 -6.18
CA LEU A 188 -14.58 16.51 -5.67
C LEU A 188 -14.59 16.47 -4.13
N GLU A 189 -15.62 17.05 -3.52
CA GLU A 189 -15.77 17.10 -2.05
C GLU A 189 -15.94 15.72 -1.39
N PHE A 190 -16.59 14.77 -2.09
CA PHE A 190 -16.77 13.39 -1.61
C PHE A 190 -15.43 12.70 -1.38
N THR A 191 -14.48 12.89 -2.30
CA THR A 191 -13.15 12.28 -2.23
C THR A 191 -12.30 12.88 -1.10
N LYS A 192 -12.49 14.17 -0.76
CA LYS A 192 -11.85 14.80 0.39
C LYS A 192 -12.29 14.18 1.72
N LYS A 193 -13.56 13.81 1.85
CA LYS A 193 -14.09 13.16 3.07
C LYS A 193 -13.63 11.70 3.21
N LEU A 194 -13.53 10.98 2.10
CA LEU A 194 -13.08 9.59 2.05
C LEU A 194 -11.56 9.40 2.07
N ARG A 195 -10.81 10.49 1.98
CA ARG A 195 -9.35 10.52 2.04
C ARG A 195 -8.77 9.78 3.26
N PHE A 196 -9.43 9.91 4.42
CA PHE A 196 -8.98 9.25 5.65
C PHE A 196 -9.01 7.71 5.55
N LEU A 197 -9.89 7.18 4.69
CA LEU A 197 -10.08 5.74 4.52
C LEU A 197 -9.10 5.15 3.50
N SER A 198 -8.51 5.98 2.63
CA SER A 198 -7.55 5.53 1.63
C SER A 198 -6.16 5.37 2.25
N VAL A 199 -5.83 4.14 2.65
CA VAL A 199 -4.51 3.73 3.16
C VAL A 199 -3.38 4.11 2.18
N LEU A 200 -3.70 4.17 0.88
CA LEU A 200 -2.73 4.44 -0.19
C LEU A 200 -2.41 5.91 -0.40
N ASP A 201 -3.24 6.85 0.06
CA ASP A 201 -2.90 8.29 0.01
C ASP A 201 -1.72 8.64 0.95
N TYR A 202 -1.46 7.77 1.93
CA TYR A 202 -0.33 7.88 2.86
C TYR A 202 0.94 7.19 2.33
N TYR A 203 0.85 6.43 1.24
CA TYR A 203 1.98 5.82 0.56
C TYR A 203 2.60 6.80 -0.44
N LYS A 204 3.70 7.47 -0.06
CA LYS A 204 4.37 8.51 -0.87
C LYS A 204 5.82 8.14 -1.19
N PRO A 205 6.05 7.06 -1.98
CA PRO A 205 7.39 6.56 -2.26
C PRO A 205 8.26 7.60 -2.97
N VAL A 206 7.64 8.40 -3.85
CA VAL A 206 8.31 9.43 -4.64
C VAL A 206 8.91 10.53 -3.76
N LYS A 207 8.15 11.04 -2.77
CA LYS A 207 8.66 12.09 -1.88
C LYS A 207 9.88 11.60 -1.12
N MET A 208 9.83 10.37 -0.61
CA MET A 208 10.95 9.76 0.10
C MET A 208 12.18 9.55 -0.78
N LEU A 209 12.00 9.14 -2.04
CA LEU A 209 13.11 8.93 -2.97
C LEU A 209 13.79 10.24 -3.39
N MET A 210 13.02 11.32 -3.53
CA MET A 210 13.49 12.60 -4.07
C MET A 210 13.96 13.57 -2.98
N SER A 211 13.13 13.83 -1.97
CA SER A 211 13.49 14.77 -0.89
C SER A 211 14.28 14.10 0.22
N GLY A 212 14.20 12.78 0.38
CA GLY A 212 14.84 12.06 1.50
C GLY A 212 14.24 12.40 2.86
N GLU A 213 13.09 13.09 2.89
CA GLU A 213 12.42 13.47 4.11
C GLU A 213 11.45 12.38 4.57
N TRP A 214 11.44 12.12 5.88
CA TRP A 214 10.45 11.24 6.48
C TRP A 214 9.12 11.99 6.67
N PRO A 215 8.01 11.54 6.06
CA PRO A 215 6.68 12.06 6.33
C PRO A 215 6.15 11.50 7.66
N VAL A 216 6.78 11.90 8.76
CA VAL A 216 6.59 11.33 10.11
C VAL A 216 5.10 11.26 10.49
N ARG A 217 4.32 12.27 10.11
CA ARG A 217 2.87 12.32 10.32
C ARG A 217 2.13 11.14 9.66
N ASP A 218 2.46 10.82 8.41
CA ASP A 218 1.82 9.75 7.66
C ASP A 218 2.24 8.38 8.22
N LEU A 219 3.52 8.21 8.58
CA LEU A 219 4.02 7.00 9.24
C LEU A 219 3.35 6.78 10.60
N LEU A 220 3.21 7.81 11.43
CA LEU A 220 2.53 7.73 12.73
C LEU A 220 1.05 7.36 12.58
N TRP A 221 0.39 7.90 11.56
CA TRP A 221 -1.02 7.57 11.28
C TRP A 221 -1.17 6.10 10.87
N LEU A 222 -0.35 5.62 9.94
CA LEU A 222 -0.38 4.21 9.50
C LEU A 222 -0.02 3.25 10.64
N GLY A 223 1.04 3.55 11.39
CA GLY A 223 1.45 2.75 12.55
C GLY A 223 0.37 2.72 13.64
N GLY A 224 -0.18 3.89 13.98
CA GLY A 224 -1.27 4.01 14.96
C GLY A 224 -2.52 3.26 14.53
N ALA A 225 -2.95 3.43 13.28
CA ALA A 225 -4.11 2.72 12.73
C ALA A 225 -3.91 1.20 12.75
N SER A 226 -2.72 0.72 12.37
CA SER A 226 -2.39 -0.70 12.40
C SER A 226 -2.44 -1.28 13.82
N VAL A 227 -1.89 -0.58 14.82
CA VAL A 227 -1.94 -1.01 16.22
C VAL A 227 -3.38 -1.04 16.75
N VAL A 228 -4.19 -0.02 16.45
CA VAL A 228 -5.59 0.03 16.89
C VAL A 228 -6.42 -1.09 16.24
N LEU A 229 -6.23 -1.34 14.94
CA LEU A 229 -6.89 -2.44 14.23
C LEU A 229 -6.46 -3.81 14.79
N TRP A 230 -5.18 -3.98 15.11
CA TRP A 230 -4.68 -5.21 15.70
C TRP A 230 -5.23 -5.45 17.12
N LEU A 231 -5.22 -4.42 17.97
CA LEU A 231 -5.77 -4.50 19.33
C LEU A 231 -7.27 -4.78 19.32
N SER A 232 -8.02 -4.12 18.43
CA SER A 232 -9.46 -4.35 18.27
C SER A 232 -9.74 -5.78 17.80
N ALA A 233 -8.97 -6.31 16.85
CA ALA A 233 -9.10 -7.71 16.43
C ALA A 233 -8.85 -8.69 17.59
N GLY A 234 -7.77 -8.49 18.36
CA GLY A 234 -7.48 -9.31 19.53
C GLY A 234 -8.55 -9.23 20.63
N PHE A 235 -9.08 -8.02 20.87
CA PHE A 235 -10.15 -7.79 21.84
C PHE A 235 -11.47 -8.45 21.45
N VAL A 236 -11.89 -8.32 20.18
CA VAL A 236 -13.10 -8.98 19.68
C VAL A 236 -12.96 -10.50 19.76
N LEU A 237 -11.79 -11.04 19.41
CA LEU A 237 -11.51 -12.48 19.53
C LEU A 237 -11.57 -12.97 20.99
N SER A 238 -11.13 -12.15 21.95
CA SER A 238 -11.18 -12.48 23.37
C SER A 238 -12.61 -12.55 23.95
N ARG A 239 -13.56 -11.83 23.35
CA ARG A 239 -14.95 -11.74 23.80
C ARG A 239 -15.92 -12.66 23.03
N ARG A 240 -15.49 -13.27 21.94
CA ARG A 240 -16.35 -14.12 21.11
C ARG A 240 -16.53 -15.48 21.79
N ASP A 241 -17.60 -15.69 22.55
CA ASP A 241 -17.90 -17.01 23.09
C ASP A 241 -18.19 -17.99 21.94
N VAL A 242 -17.43 -19.08 21.88
CA VAL A 242 -17.66 -20.16 20.92
C VAL A 242 -18.62 -21.13 21.62
N THR A 243 -19.87 -20.72 21.75
CA THR A 243 -20.96 -21.67 22.01
C THR A 243 -21.35 -22.26 20.67
N THR A 244 -20.96 -23.51 20.45
CA THR A 244 -21.41 -24.34 19.34
C THR A 244 -22.94 -24.37 19.29
N THR A 245 -23.52 -23.92 18.18
CA THR A 245 -24.84 -24.33 17.71
C THR A 245 -24.68 -25.15 16.46
#